data_AF-A0A2K4ZKJ0-F1
#
_entry.id   AF-A0A2K4ZKJ0-F1
#
_cell.length_a   1.000
_cell.length_b   1.000
_cell.length_c   1.000
_cell.angle_alpha   90.00
_cell.angle_beta   90.00
_cell.angle_gamma   90.00
#
_symmetry.space_group_name_H-M   'P 1'
#
loop_
_entity.id
_entity.type
_entity.pdbx_description
1 polymer ?
#
loop_
_entity_poly.entity_id
_entity_poly.type
_entity_poly.pdbx_seq_one_letter_code
_entity_poly.pdbx_strand_id
1 'polypeptide(L)'
;MCDFCGNPACTLTKQQVVERGAILESNAYGIMRLATEENPQTYSFKGVPAFYSLSALIPDEDEENPHAYIRFVFDEDEAVGECWEEREVENPLSWQTEQEFIERFEKGGQE
;
A
#
# COMPACT_ATOMS: atom_id res chain seq x y z
N MET A 1 7.27 7.17 22.91
CA MET A 1 7.01 8.01 21.71
C MET A 1 7.79 7.36 20.60
N CYS A 2 7.13 6.94 19.53
CA CYS A 2 7.84 6.45 18.36
C CYS A 2 8.64 7.59 17.75
N ASP A 3 9.93 7.35 17.48
CA ASP A 3 10.85 8.38 16.98
C ASP A 3 10.56 8.76 15.51
N PHE A 4 9.78 7.92 14.80
CA PHE A 4 9.46 8.12 13.39
C PHE A 4 8.11 8.80 13.18
N CYS A 5 7.03 8.30 13.80
CA CYS A 5 5.68 8.87 13.63
C CYS A 5 5.24 9.81 14.76
N GLY A 6 6.07 10.01 15.79
CA GLY A 6 5.78 10.89 16.93
C GLY A 6 4.64 10.41 17.84
N ASN A 7 4.00 9.28 17.56
CA ASN A 7 2.88 8.77 18.35
C ASN A 7 3.40 8.06 19.63
N PRO A 8 2.98 8.48 20.84
CA PRO A 8 3.37 7.81 22.10
C PRO A 8 2.81 6.40 22.26
N ALA A 9 1.72 6.06 21.58
CA ALA A 9 1.07 4.75 21.63
C ALA A 9 1.51 3.81 20.51
N CYS A 10 2.38 4.25 19.58
CA CYS A 10 2.88 3.39 18.52
C CYS A 10 3.79 2.30 19.12
N THR A 11 3.44 1.04 18.84
CA THR A 11 4.20 -0.16 19.26
C THR A 11 4.86 -0.86 18.09
N LEU A 12 4.90 -0.22 16.92
CA LEU A 12 5.39 -0.81 15.69
C LEU A 12 6.91 -0.99 15.76
N THR A 13 7.39 -2.18 15.40
CA THR A 13 8.82 -2.46 15.30
C THR A 13 9.21 -2.83 13.87
N LYS A 14 10.49 -2.61 13.53
CA LYS A 14 11.01 -2.96 12.20
C LYS A 14 10.87 -4.45 11.91
N GLN A 15 11.18 -5.28 12.91
CA GLN A 15 11.05 -6.73 12.80
C GLN A 15 9.60 -7.14 12.48
N GLN A 16 8.61 -6.55 13.15
CA GLN A 16 7.20 -6.87 12.90
C GLN A 16 6.77 -6.60 11.46
N VAL A 17 7.20 -5.48 10.87
CA VAL A 17 6.81 -5.14 9.50
C VAL A 17 7.53 -6.00 8.47
N VAL A 18 8.81 -6.30 8.67
CA VAL A 18 9.58 -7.20 7.79
C VAL A 18 9.00 -8.62 7.83
N GLU A 19 8.71 -9.16 9.01
CA GLU A 19 8.10 -10.50 9.15
C GLU A 19 6.69 -10.57 8.55
N ARG A 20 5.94 -9.46 8.59
CA ARG A 20 4.60 -9.38 7.98
C ARG A 20 4.66 -9.35 6.45
N GLY A 21 5.72 -8.80 5.87
CA GLY A 21 5.93 -8.73 4.42
C GLY A 21 5.12 -7.64 3.72
N ALA A 22 4.92 -7.82 2.41
CA ALA A 22 4.28 -6.84 1.56
C ALA A 22 2.79 -6.66 1.90
N ILE A 23 2.34 -5.40 1.92
CA ILE A 23 0.96 -5.01 2.23
C ILE A 23 0.28 -4.38 1.01
N LEU A 24 -1.02 -4.63 0.88
CA LEU A 24 -1.85 -3.99 -0.13
C LEU A 24 -2.33 -2.64 0.37
N GLU A 25 -2.14 -1.61 -0.46
CA GLU A 25 -2.55 -0.26 -0.12
C GLU A 25 -4.08 -0.20 0.06
N SER A 26 -4.55 0.20 1.24
CA SER A 26 -5.98 0.21 1.59
C SER A 26 -6.75 1.39 1.00
N ASN A 27 -6.07 2.28 0.27
CA ASN A 27 -6.59 3.47 -0.38
C ASN A 27 -6.34 3.38 -1.89
N ALA A 28 -7.34 3.67 -2.71
CA ALA A 28 -7.06 3.90 -4.12
C ALA A 28 -6.25 5.19 -4.27
N TYR A 29 -5.19 5.13 -5.06
CA TYR A 29 -4.37 6.29 -5.38
C TYR A 29 -5.24 7.32 -6.12
N GLY A 30 -5.31 8.56 -5.61
CA GLY A 30 -6.10 9.63 -6.23
C GLY A 30 -7.58 9.73 -5.82
N ILE A 31 -8.00 9.13 -4.70
CA ILE A 31 -9.36 9.36 -4.18
C ILE A 31 -9.49 10.80 -3.65
N MET A 32 -10.25 11.64 -4.36
CA MET A 32 -10.58 12.99 -3.89
C MET A 32 -11.50 13.01 -2.65
N ARG A 33 -12.29 11.95 -2.42
CA ARG A 33 -13.18 11.80 -1.25
C ARG A 33 -13.43 10.33 -0.90
N LEU A 34 -13.38 10.00 0.39
CA LEU A 34 -13.77 8.68 0.90
C LEU A 34 -15.19 8.31 0.44
N ALA A 35 -15.39 7.03 0.12
CA ALA A 35 -16.68 6.50 -0.28
C ALA A 35 -17.73 6.72 0.82
N THR A 36 -18.94 7.12 0.44
CA THR A 36 -20.10 7.24 1.35
C THR A 36 -21.30 6.54 0.70
N GLU A 37 -22.35 6.21 1.46
CA GLU A 37 -23.58 5.58 0.91
C GLU A 37 -24.24 6.44 -0.19
N GLU A 38 -24.10 7.76 -0.11
CA GLU A 38 -24.67 8.70 -1.09
C GLU A 38 -23.78 8.92 -2.31
N ASN A 39 -22.47 8.66 -2.18
CA ASN A 39 -21.49 8.82 -3.26
C ASN A 39 -20.59 7.56 -3.31
N PRO A 40 -21.07 6.46 -3.91
CA PRO A 40 -20.24 5.30 -4.18
C PRO A 40 -19.17 5.74 -5.19
N GLN A 41 -17.91 5.74 -4.72
CA GLN A 41 -16.70 6.21 -5.41
C GLN A 41 -16.91 6.70 -6.85
N THR A 42 -16.88 8.02 -7.06
CA THR A 42 -16.98 8.58 -8.42
C THR A 42 -15.84 9.54 -8.73
N TYR A 43 -15.16 9.19 -9.82
CA TYR A 43 -14.42 10.03 -10.78
C TYR A 43 -12.95 10.39 -10.48
N SER A 44 -12.05 9.78 -11.28
CA SER A 44 -10.66 10.20 -11.49
C SER A 44 -10.58 11.34 -12.51
N PHE A 45 -9.75 12.36 -12.27
CA PHE A 45 -9.59 13.50 -13.18
C PHE A 45 -8.91 13.13 -14.50
N LYS A 46 -9.22 13.90 -15.55
CA LYS A 46 -8.37 14.05 -16.72
C LYS A 46 -7.03 14.67 -16.30
N GLY A 47 -5.96 13.89 -16.35
CA GLY A 47 -4.61 14.29 -15.91
C GLY A 47 -4.10 13.62 -14.64
N VAL A 48 -4.93 12.80 -13.97
CA VAL A 48 -4.45 11.78 -13.03
C VAL A 48 -4.23 10.51 -13.86
N PRO A 49 -3.00 9.97 -13.96
CA PRO A 49 -2.71 8.83 -14.80
C PRO A 49 -3.50 7.62 -14.28
N ALA A 50 -4.59 7.30 -14.99
CA ALA A 50 -5.41 6.12 -14.76
C ALA A 50 -4.68 4.81 -15.17
N PHE A 51 -3.41 4.92 -15.54
CA PHE A 51 -2.61 3.91 -16.19
C PHE A 51 -1.35 3.54 -15.38
N TYR A 52 -1.18 4.05 -14.15
CA TYR A 52 -0.13 3.52 -13.29
C TYR A 52 -0.62 2.33 -12.49
N SER A 53 -0.03 1.17 -12.76
CA SER A 53 -0.16 -0.01 -11.92
C SER A 53 0.87 0.05 -10.81
N LEU A 54 0.41 -0.11 -9.58
CA LEU A 54 1.24 -0.06 -8.38
C LEU A 54 1.40 -1.47 -7.82
N SER A 55 2.63 -1.85 -7.48
CA SER A 55 2.85 -3.09 -6.73
C SER A 55 2.31 -2.98 -5.30
N ALA A 56 2.27 -4.10 -4.58
CA ALA A 56 2.18 -4.08 -3.14
C ALA A 56 3.31 -3.22 -2.53
N LEU A 57 3.06 -2.67 -1.35
CA LEU A 57 4.03 -1.92 -0.56
C LEU A 57 4.90 -2.91 0.22
N ILE A 58 6.20 -2.89 -0.07
CA ILE A 58 7.20 -3.77 0.53
C ILE A 58 7.90 -2.99 1.65
N PRO A 59 8.04 -3.53 2.88
CA PRO A 59 8.82 -2.88 3.92
C PRO A 59 10.24 -2.58 3.41
N ASP A 60 10.70 -1.34 3.58
CA ASP A 60 12.03 -0.95 3.11
C ASP A 60 13.12 -1.46 4.06
N GLU A 61 13.68 -2.64 3.80
CA GLU A 61 14.65 -3.28 4.69
C GLU A 61 15.93 -2.46 4.95
N ASP A 62 16.27 -1.51 4.07
CA ASP A 62 17.46 -0.67 4.20
C ASP A 62 17.24 0.50 5.19
N GLU A 63 15.99 0.80 5.54
CA GLU A 63 15.61 1.88 6.47
C GLU A 63 15.28 1.36 7.88
N GLU A 64 15.79 2.03 8.92
CA GLU A 64 15.44 1.70 10.32
C GLU A 64 13.96 1.99 10.63
N ASN A 65 13.35 2.92 9.87
CA ASN A 65 11.97 3.35 10.05
C ASN A 65 11.00 2.18 9.77
N PRO A 66 10.20 1.72 10.75
CA PRO A 66 9.21 0.66 10.53
C PRO A 66 8.00 1.15 9.71
N HIS A 67 7.88 2.44 9.46
CA HIS A 67 6.85 3.03 8.61
C HIS A 67 7.31 3.22 7.17
N ALA A 68 8.59 2.96 6.84
CA ALA A 68 9.12 3.11 5.49
C ALA A 68 8.82 1.87 4.63
N TYR A 69 8.19 2.12 3.48
CA TYR A 69 7.82 1.13 2.48
C TYR A 69 8.22 1.62 1.09
N ILE A 70 8.51 0.69 0.20
CA ILE A 70 8.73 0.95 -1.21
C ILE A 70 7.70 0.22 -2.06
N ARG A 71 7.41 0.77 -3.24
CA ARG A 71 6.60 0.10 -4.26
C ARG A 71 7.13 0.42 -5.63
N PHE A 72 6.79 -0.43 -6.58
CA PHE A 72 7.07 -0.22 -7.98
C PHE A 72 5.89 0.44 -8.68
N VAL A 73 6.18 1.42 -9.52
CA VAL A 73 5.22 2.10 -10.40
C VAL A 73 5.46 1.65 -11.83
N PHE A 74 4.41 1.13 -12.47
CA PHE A 74 4.44 0.67 -13.85
C PHE A 74 3.51 1.54 -14.71
N ASP A 75 4.06 2.12 -15.78
CA ASP A 75 3.33 2.88 -16.79
C ASP A 75 2.67 1.93 -17.80
N GLU A 76 1.35 1.77 -17.69
CA GLU A 76 0.57 0.95 -18.62
C GLU A 76 0.42 1.60 -20.01
N ASP A 77 0.54 2.92 -20.14
CA ASP A 77 0.43 3.60 -21.44
C ASP A 77 1.68 3.32 -22.29
N GLU A 78 2.85 3.37 -21.66
CA GLU A 78 4.12 3.08 -22.32
C GLU A 78 4.53 1.61 -22.21
N ALA A 79 3.81 0.81 -21.41
CA ALA A 79 4.12 -0.56 -21.05
C ALA A 79 5.56 -0.72 -20.52
N VAL A 80 6.00 0.23 -19.71
CA VAL A 80 7.34 0.28 -19.12
C VAL A 80 7.30 0.51 -17.62
N GLY A 81 8.29 -0.06 -16.94
CA GLY A 81 8.56 0.28 -15.55
C GLY A 81 9.00 1.73 -15.41
N GLU A 82 8.33 2.50 -14.58
CA GLU A 82 8.67 3.90 -14.36
C GLU A 82 9.76 4.02 -13.28
N CYS A 83 9.42 3.70 -12.02
CA CYS A 83 10.35 3.84 -10.91
C CYS A 83 9.92 3.07 -9.64
N TRP A 84 10.83 3.03 -8.67
CA TRP A 84 10.52 2.70 -7.28
C TRP A 84 10.19 3.98 -6.52
N GLU A 85 9.08 3.96 -5.77
CA GLU A 85 8.62 5.08 -4.94
C GLU A 85 8.65 4.69 -3.46
N GLU A 86 9.24 5.54 -2.63
CA GLU A 86 9.18 5.45 -1.18
C GLU A 86 7.87 6.03 -0.64
N ARG A 87 7.31 5.38 0.38
CA ARG A 87 6.07 5.77 1.06
C ARG A 87 6.19 5.53 2.55
N GLU A 88 5.62 6.44 3.32
CA GLU A 88 5.45 6.27 4.76
C GLU A 88 4.03 5.79 5.08
N VAL A 89 3.93 4.68 5.81
CA VAL A 89 2.65 4.07 6.21
C VAL A 89 2.51 4.12 7.73
N GLU A 90 1.50 4.86 8.22
CA GLU A 90 1.33 5.08 9.66
C GLU A 90 0.95 3.81 10.42
N ASN A 91 0.02 2.99 9.87
CA ASN A 91 -0.53 1.81 10.54
C ASN A 91 -0.49 0.55 9.65
N PRO A 92 0.69 0.06 9.25
CA PRO A 92 0.82 -1.00 8.25
C PRO A 92 0.22 -2.34 8.70
N LEU A 93 0.17 -2.60 10.00
CA LEU A 93 -0.44 -3.82 10.55
C LEU A 93 -1.97 -3.89 10.36
N SER A 94 -2.61 -2.77 10.03
CA SER A 94 -4.05 -2.71 9.77
C SER A 94 -4.42 -3.11 8.35
N TRP A 95 -3.44 -3.21 7.45
CA TRP A 95 -3.66 -3.48 6.03
C TRP A 95 -3.47 -4.97 5.74
N GLN A 96 -4.20 -5.45 4.73
CA GLN A 96 -4.12 -6.82 4.25
C GLN A 96 -2.74 -7.07 3.63
N THR A 97 -2.13 -8.23 3.89
CA THR A 97 -0.90 -8.63 3.22
C THR A 97 -1.16 -9.18 1.82
N GLU A 98 -0.18 -9.08 0.94
CA GLU A 98 -0.25 -9.71 -0.38
C GLU A 98 -0.46 -11.23 -0.27
N GLN A 99 0.22 -11.88 0.69
CA GLN A 99 0.05 -13.31 0.95
C GLN A 99 -1.39 -13.65 1.39
N GLU A 100 -1.97 -12.88 2.32
CA GLU A 100 -3.37 -13.05 2.76
C GLU A 100 -4.35 -12.94 1.58
N PHE A 101 -4.07 -12.04 0.63
CA PHE A 101 -4.85 -11.89 -0.58
C PHE A 101 -4.72 -13.11 -1.50
N ILE A 102 -3.49 -13.53 -1.82
CA ILE A 102 -3.22 -14.68 -2.70
C ILE A 102 -3.88 -15.95 -2.14
N GLU A 103 -3.68 -16.23 -0.85
CA GLU A 103 -4.25 -17.41 -0.19
C GLU A 103 -5.78 -17.44 -0.28
N ARG A 104 -6.44 -16.28 -0.20
CA ARG A 104 -7.90 -16.17 -0.34
C ARG A 104 -8.37 -16.55 -1.74
N PHE A 105 -7.65 -16.13 -2.79
CA PHE A 105 -8.01 -16.48 -4.17
C PHE A 105 -7.70 -17.94 -4.49
N GLU A 106 -6.58 -18.47 -4.01
CA GLU A 106 -6.23 -19.88 -4.21
C GLU A 106 -7.20 -20.82 -3.49
N LYS A 107 -7.65 -20.47 -2.28
CA LYS A 107 -8.67 -21.24 -1.54
C LYS A 107 -10.08 -21.08 -2.14
N GLY A 108 -10.40 -19.92 -2.71
CA GLY A 108 -11.71 -19.63 -3.31
C GLY A 108 -11.90 -20.15 -4.74
N GLY A 109 -10.83 -20.57 -5.43
CA GLY A 109 -10.87 -21.18 -6.76
C GLY A 109 -11.17 -22.69 -6.77
N GLN A 110 -11.51 -23.28 -5.63
CA GLN A 110 -11.81 -24.72 -5.46
C GLN A 110 -13.31 -25.03 -5.28
N GLU A 111 -14.21 -24.06 -5.46
CA GLU A 111 -15.68 -24.26 -5.43
C GLU A 111 -16.31 -24.42 -6.83
#